data_AF-A0A6N2KBN8-F1
#
_entry.id   AF-A0A6N2KBN8-F1
#
_cell.length_a   1.000
_cell.length_b   1.000
_cell.length_c   1.000
_cell.angle_alpha   90.00
_cell.angle_beta   90.00
_cell.angle_gamma   90.00
#
_symmetry.space_group_name_H-M   'P 1'
#
loop_
_entity.id
_entity.type
_entity.pdbx_description
1 polymer ?
#
loop_
_entity_poly.entity_id
_entity_poly.type
_entity_poly.pdbx_seq_one_letter_code
_entity_poly.pdbx_strand_id
1 'polypeptide(L)'
;MHSRGKGISASALPYKRTPPNWLKISAQDVDDNICKFAKKGLTPSQIGVILRDSHGIAQVRSVTGNQILRILKAHVNGIGGNEFFACSKTGVETLL
;
A
#
# COMPACT_ATOMS: atom_id res chain seq x y z
N MET A 1 -10.08 -8.43 -18.87
CA MET A 1 -8.99 -8.87 -19.78
C MET A 1 -9.51 -9.72 -20.94
N HIS A 2 -10.51 -10.58 -20.71
CA HIS A 2 -11.18 -11.42 -21.73
C HIS A 2 -12.35 -10.74 -22.46
N SER A 3 -12.49 -9.41 -22.35
CA SER A 3 -13.52 -8.63 -23.03
C SER A 3 -12.88 -7.67 -24.03
N ARG A 4 -13.54 -7.41 -25.17
CA ARG A 4 -13.00 -6.58 -26.28
C ARG A 4 -12.91 -5.07 -25.97
N GLY A 5 -13.24 -4.66 -24.75
CA GLY A 5 -13.23 -3.26 -24.33
C GLY A 5 -11.83 -2.77 -23.96
N LYS A 6 -11.40 -1.64 -24.52
CA LYS A 6 -10.15 -0.95 -24.19
C LYS A 6 -10.43 0.08 -23.08
N GLY A 7 -10.49 -0.37 -21.83
CA GLY A 7 -10.63 0.52 -20.68
C GLY A 7 -9.37 1.36 -20.47
N ILE A 8 -9.52 2.67 -20.27
CA ILE A 8 -8.42 3.64 -20.06
C ILE A 8 -8.23 4.07 -18.60
N SER A 9 -9.00 3.49 -17.67
CA SER A 9 -8.97 3.88 -16.25
C SER A 9 -7.66 3.46 -15.60
N ALA A 10 -6.84 4.45 -15.25
CA ALA A 10 -5.60 4.25 -14.51
C ALA A 10 -5.40 5.39 -13.50
N SER A 11 -4.72 5.08 -12.39
CA SER A 11 -4.33 6.08 -11.40
C SER A 11 -3.24 6.99 -11.98
N ALA A 12 -3.48 8.30 -11.99
CA ALA A 12 -2.46 9.28 -12.38
C ALA A 12 -1.76 9.86 -11.15
N LEU A 13 -0.45 9.70 -11.07
CA LEU A 13 0.36 10.27 -10.00
C LEU A 13 0.57 11.77 -10.24
N PRO A 14 0.60 12.61 -9.17
CA PRO A 14 0.93 14.02 -9.31
C PRO A 14 2.39 14.19 -9.79
N TYR A 15 2.64 15.26 -10.56
CA TYR A 15 3.97 15.56 -11.07
C TYR A 15 5.00 15.79 -9.96
N LYS A 16 4.62 16.56 -8.93
CA LYS A 16 5.47 16.84 -7.78
C LYS A 16 5.60 15.60 -6.89
N ARG A 17 6.84 15.16 -6.68
CA ARG A 17 7.18 13.99 -5.84
C ARG A 17 7.52 14.36 -4.40
N THR A 18 7.74 15.64 -4.10
CA THR A 18 8.03 16.14 -2.74
C THR A 18 6.77 16.13 -1.89
N PRO A 19 6.88 15.88 -0.58
CA PRO A 19 5.74 15.97 0.32
C PRO A 19 5.26 17.43 0.37
N PRO A 20 3.94 17.66 0.46
CA PRO A 20 3.41 19.00 0.58
C PRO A 20 3.68 19.57 1.99
N ASN A 21 3.85 20.90 2.10
CA ASN A 21 4.22 21.58 3.35
C ASN A 21 3.18 21.46 4.48
N TRP A 22 1.93 21.14 4.17
CA TRP A 22 0.87 20.91 5.17
C TRP A 22 0.95 19.54 5.83
N LEU A 23 1.73 18.61 5.26
CA LEU A 23 1.96 17.29 5.83
C LEU A 23 3.11 17.37 6.86
N LYS A 24 2.77 17.48 8.14
CA LYS A 24 3.74 17.55 9.25
C LYS A 24 4.21 16.18 9.77
N ILE A 25 3.85 15.11 9.07
CA ILE A 25 4.13 13.73 9.51
C ILE A 25 5.60 13.41 9.24
N SER A 26 6.30 12.93 10.27
CA SER A 26 7.69 12.51 10.10
C SER A 26 7.78 11.15 9.42
N ALA A 27 8.91 10.86 8.75
CA ALA A 27 9.14 9.55 8.15
C ALA A 27 9.10 8.42 9.19
N GLN A 28 9.55 8.70 10.42
CA GLN A 28 9.57 7.74 11.52
C GLN A 28 8.16 7.32 11.94
N ASP A 29 7.23 8.28 12.05
CA ASP A 29 5.83 8.00 12.40
C ASP A 29 5.17 7.09 11.35
N VAL A 30 5.53 7.27 10.08
CA VAL A 30 5.01 6.44 8.98
C VAL A 30 5.51 5.01 9.12
N ASP A 31 6.78 4.81 9.44
CA ASP A 31 7.37 3.48 9.62
C ASP A 31 6.75 2.73 10.81
N ASP A 32 6.49 3.43 11.92
CA ASP A 32 5.82 2.87 13.09
C ASP A 32 4.38 2.45 12.77
N ASN A 33 3.66 3.26 12.00
CA ASN A 33 2.30 2.94 11.57
C ASN A 33 2.29 1.73 10.63
N ILE A 34 3.21 1.66 9.67
CA ILE A 34 3.37 0.50 8.78
C ILE A 34 3.66 -0.76 9.60
N CYS A 35 4.54 -0.70 10.59
CA CYS A 35 4.85 -1.82 11.48
C CYS A 35 3.62 -2.28 12.28
N LYS A 36 2.83 -1.35 12.82
CA LYS A 36 1.57 -1.66 13.52
C LYS A 36 0.56 -2.36 12.61
N PHE A 37 0.40 -1.90 11.37
CA PHE A 37 -0.52 -2.51 10.41
C PHE A 37 -0.03 -3.86 9.89
N ALA A 38 1.28 -4.04 9.74
CA ALA A 38 1.88 -5.32 9.38
C ALA A 38 1.64 -6.38 10.46
N LYS A 39 1.76 -6.01 11.75
CA LYS A 39 1.43 -6.89 12.88
C LYS A 39 -0.05 -7.30 12.92
N LYS A 40 -0.94 -6.47 12.39
CA LYS A 40 -2.37 -6.79 12.24
C LYS A 40 -2.65 -7.74 11.06
N GLY A 41 -1.64 -8.11 10.27
CA GLY A 41 -1.80 -8.98 9.11
C GLY A 41 -2.48 -8.29 7.93
N LEU A 42 -2.29 -6.99 7.75
CA LEU A 42 -2.84 -6.28 6.59
C LEU A 42 -1.92 -6.40 5.38
N THR A 43 -2.53 -6.52 4.19
CA THR A 43 -1.78 -6.59 2.93
C THR A 43 -1.13 -5.24 2.63
N PRO A 44 0.05 -5.19 1.98
CA PRO A 44 0.71 -3.92 1.66
C PRO A 44 -0.18 -2.98 0.83
N SER A 45 -1.05 -3.55 -0.03
CA SER A 45 -2.04 -2.79 -0.80
C SER A 45 -3.09 -2.13 0.10
N GLN A 46 -3.61 -2.84 1.12
CA GLN A 46 -4.56 -2.29 2.08
C GLN A 46 -3.91 -1.25 2.99
N ILE A 47 -2.67 -1.48 3.44
CA ILE A 47 -1.91 -0.53 4.26
C ILE A 47 -1.77 0.82 3.53
N GLY A 48 -1.43 0.79 2.24
CA GLY A 48 -1.34 2.00 1.43
C GLY A 48 -2.67 2.77 1.32
N VAL A 49 -3.81 2.07 1.26
CA VAL A 49 -5.14 2.71 1.22
C VAL A 49 -5.48 3.38 2.55
N ILE A 50 -5.20 2.72 3.68
CA ILE A 50 -5.48 3.26 5.03
C ILE A 50 -4.60 4.48 5.32
N LEU A 51 -3.32 4.45 4.93
CA LEU A 51 -2.43 5.61 5.08
C LEU A 51 -2.92 6.81 4.27
N ARG A 52 -3.53 6.56 3.11
CA ARG A 52 -4.10 7.62 2.27
C ARG A 52 -5.37 8.21 2.85
N ASP A 53 -6.28 7.36 3.32
CA ASP A 53 -7.60 7.77 3.80
C ASP A 53 -7.56 8.39 5.20
N SER A 54 -6.88 7.73 6.15
CA SER A 54 -6.90 8.16 7.55
C SER A 54 -5.76 9.14 7.90
N HIS A 55 -4.59 9.00 7.28
CA HIS A 55 -3.42 9.84 7.60
C HIS A 55 -3.16 10.92 6.54
N GLY A 56 -3.91 10.94 5.43
CA GLY A 56 -3.74 11.92 4.36
C GLY A 56 -2.44 11.78 3.56
N ILE A 57 -1.73 10.65 3.69
CA ILE A 57 -0.47 10.42 2.97
C ILE A 57 -0.78 9.87 1.58
N ALA A 58 -0.73 10.74 0.57
CA ALA A 58 -1.00 10.34 -0.81
C ALA A 58 -0.02 9.28 -1.33
N GLN A 59 1.26 9.39 -0.97
CA GLN A 59 2.32 8.49 -1.42
C GLN A 59 3.37 8.28 -0.31
N VAL A 60 3.56 7.04 0.13
CA VAL A 60 4.59 6.69 1.13
C VAL A 60 6.00 6.99 0.60
N ARG A 61 6.24 6.79 -0.71
CA ARG A 61 7.52 7.07 -1.36
C ARG A 61 7.93 8.54 -1.27
N SER A 62 6.96 9.47 -1.21
CA SER A 62 7.26 10.90 -1.11
C SER A 62 7.73 11.32 0.27
N VAL A 63 7.34 10.58 1.32
CA VAL A 63 7.68 10.90 2.72
C VAL A 63 8.93 10.14 3.14
N THR A 64 8.94 8.82 2.94
CA THR A 64 10.00 7.92 3.43
C THR A 64 11.09 7.64 2.39
N GLY A 65 10.89 8.01 1.12
CA GLY A 65 11.80 7.71 0.00
C GLY A 65 11.78 6.25 -0.47
N ASN A 66 11.30 5.33 0.36
CA ASN A 66 11.19 3.89 0.08
C ASN A 66 9.75 3.45 -0.16
N GLN A 67 9.59 2.31 -0.84
CA GLN A 67 8.28 1.65 -0.99
C GLN A 67 7.94 0.82 0.26
N ILE A 68 6.64 0.65 0.54
CA ILE A 68 6.13 -0.13 1.67
C ILE A 68 6.73 -1.54 1.71
N LEU A 69 6.82 -2.21 0.56
CA LEU A 69 7.42 -3.55 0.46
C LEU A 69 8.89 -3.58 0.91
N ARG A 70 9.64 -2.51 0.66
CA ARG A 70 11.06 -2.41 1.01
C ARG A 70 11.24 -2.11 2.51
N ILE A 71 10.38 -1.27 3.08
CA ILE A 71 10.34 -0.98 4.52
C ILE A 71 9.98 -2.26 5.28
N LEU A 72 8.94 -2.96 4.83
CA LEU A 72 8.56 -4.25 5.39
C LEU A 72 9.71 -5.24 5.27
N LYS A 73 10.29 -5.46 4.09
CA LYS A 73 11.42 -6.40 3.93
C LYS A 73 12.62 -6.06 4.84
N ALA A 74 12.92 -4.79 5.05
CA ALA A 74 13.99 -4.37 5.96
C ALA A 74 13.69 -4.70 7.42
N HIS A 75 12.43 -4.56 7.85
CA HIS A 75 12.00 -4.82 9.24
C HIS A 75 11.55 -6.29 9.47
N VAL A 76 11.25 -7.03 8.39
CA VAL A 76 10.52 -8.31 8.35
C VAL A 76 11.37 -9.44 7.75
N ASN A 77 12.70 -9.45 7.94
CA ASN A 77 13.48 -10.68 7.70
C ASN A 77 13.16 -11.81 8.72
N GLY A 78 12.08 -11.69 9.52
CA GLY A 78 11.65 -12.69 10.51
C GLY A 78 10.13 -12.95 10.58
N ILE A 79 9.31 -12.40 9.69
CA ILE A 79 7.88 -12.75 9.63
C ILE A 79 7.64 -13.38 8.27
N GLY A 80 7.73 -14.71 8.25
CA GLY A 80 7.50 -15.53 7.08
C GLY A 80 6.13 -15.27 6.45
N GLY A 81 6.02 -15.64 5.18
CA GLY A 81 4.74 -15.67 4.49
C GLY A 81 4.69 -14.76 3.27
N ASN A 82 5.36 -15.23 2.23
CA ASN A 82 5.03 -15.07 0.81
C ASN A 82 3.56 -15.42 0.43
N GLU A 83 2.63 -15.50 1.40
CA GLU A 83 1.18 -15.66 1.20
C GLU A 83 0.43 -14.33 0.97
N PHE A 84 1.06 -13.18 1.22
CA PHE A 84 0.44 -11.87 0.99
C PHE A 84 0.26 -11.48 -0.49
N PHE A 85 0.73 -12.32 -1.42
CA PHE A 85 0.74 -12.04 -2.87
C PHE A 85 -0.54 -12.42 -3.62
N ALA A 86 -1.54 -13.00 -2.96
CA ALA A 86 -2.70 -13.56 -3.64
C ALA A 86 -3.84 -12.54 -3.83
N CYS A 87 -3.89 -11.92 -5.01
CA CYS A 87 -5.15 -11.59 -5.70
C CYS A 87 -5.82 -12.89 -6.19
N SER A 88 -6.05 -13.85 -5.29
CA SER A 88 -6.52 -15.20 -5.64
C SER A 88 -7.73 -15.60 -4.79
N LYS A 89 -8.77 -14.76 -4.78
CA LYS A 89 -10.14 -15.19 -4.43
C LYS A 89 -11.18 -14.51 -5.33
N THR A 90 -10.99 -14.63 -6.64
CA THR A 90 -12.12 -14.62 -7.58
C THR A 90 -12.31 -16.05 -8.05
N GLY A 91 -13.23 -16.75 -7.41
CA GLY A 91 -13.64 -18.10 -7.75
C GLY A 91 -14.25 -18.79 -6.54
N VAL A 92 -15.54 -19.13 -6.67
CA VAL A 92 -16.44 -19.87 -5.76
C VAL A 92 -17.15 -19.07 -4.66
N GLU A 93 -18.28 -18.43 -5.02
CA GLU A 93 -19.60 -18.68 -4.39
C GLU A 93 -20.68 -17.90 -5.16
N THR A 94 -21.11 -18.45 -6.29
CA THR A 94 -22.42 -18.12 -6.90
C THR A 94 -23.10 -19.46 -7.12
N LEU A 95 -23.67 -19.98 -6.03
CA LEU A 95 -24.70 -21.02 -6.08
C LEU A 95 -26.05 -20.30 -6.15
N LEU A 96 -26.53 -20.13 -7.38
CA LEU A 96 -27.94 -20.21 -7.79
C LEU A 96 -27.96 -20.54 -9.29
#